data_AF-A0A7V4SSS0-F1
#
_entry.id   AF-A0A7V4SSS0-F1
#
_cell.length_a   1.000
_cell.length_b   1.000
_cell.length_c   1.000
_cell.angle_alpha   90.00
_cell.angle_beta   90.00
_cell.angle_gamma   90.00
#
_symmetry.space_group_name_H-M   'P 1'
#
loop_
_entity.id
_entity.type
_entity.pdbx_description
1 polymer ?
#
loop_
_entity_poly.entity_id
_entity_poly.type
_entity_poly.pdbx_seq_one_letter_code
_entity_poly.pdbx_strand_id
1 'polypeptide(L)'
;MPAKEKGVAADSGKVAGAKRSPALLLAAALVLVGGVAAVAFAAAPARPSGDVAATIAVAAQQRSAAQRISQLGEMPAGKPEHVQVVYFYANHRCWSCRSLERLTRKTVSTYFTDAINSGYLELVVLNYEEAKNKAIVDEYGAWGSSLYIGIEKGGRKYVWPMSDAYLLVDDEPQFIATLRARIDAAAGLQS
;
A
#
# COMPACT_ATOMS: atom_id res chain seq x y z
N MET A 1 33.72 34.57 -12.41
CA MET A 1 33.15 35.14 -13.64
C MET A 1 31.71 34.64 -13.78
N PRO A 2 30.67 35.44 -13.47
CA PRO A 2 29.28 35.04 -13.69
C PRO A 2 28.80 35.51 -15.07
N ALA A 3 28.28 34.59 -15.88
CA ALA A 3 27.64 34.90 -17.15
C ALA A 3 26.14 35.12 -16.96
N LYS A 4 25.68 36.23 -17.54
CA LYS A 4 24.32 36.78 -17.55
C LYS A 4 23.31 35.94 -18.34
N GLU A 5 22.08 36.07 -17.86
CA GLU A 5 20.76 35.94 -18.46
C GLU A 5 20.63 35.99 -19.99
N LYS A 6 19.67 35.23 -20.54
CA LYS A 6 18.65 35.72 -21.50
C LYS A 6 17.36 34.89 -21.39
N GLY A 7 16.23 35.55 -21.18
CA GLY A 7 14.88 34.98 -21.38
C GLY A 7 14.41 35.10 -22.83
N VAL A 8 13.41 34.30 -23.23
CA VAL A 8 12.53 34.53 -24.39
C VAL A 8 11.13 33.98 -24.07
N ALA A 9 10.15 34.71 -24.61
CA ALA A 9 8.72 34.70 -24.35
C ALA A 9 7.92 33.53 -24.96
N ALA A 10 6.64 33.56 -24.60
CA ALA A 10 5.52 32.67 -24.91
C ALA A 10 5.24 32.38 -26.40
N ASP A 11 4.54 31.28 -26.65
CA ASP A 11 3.60 31.16 -27.77
C ASP A 11 2.37 30.35 -27.35
N SER A 12 1.19 30.95 -27.54
CA SER A 12 -0.13 30.35 -27.30
C SER A 12 -0.77 30.04 -28.64
N GLY A 13 -0.72 28.79 -29.07
CA GLY A 13 -1.35 28.31 -30.30
C GLY A 13 -2.74 27.72 -30.08
N LYS A 14 -3.78 28.52 -30.32
CA LYS A 14 -5.18 28.10 -30.49
C LYS A 14 -5.44 27.87 -31.97
N VAL A 15 -6.03 26.74 -32.35
CA VAL A 15 -6.71 26.58 -33.65
C VAL A 15 -7.97 25.73 -33.52
N ALA A 16 -9.06 26.31 -34.00
CA ALA A 16 -10.40 25.74 -34.12
C ALA A 16 -10.70 25.44 -35.60
N GLY A 17 -11.71 24.59 -35.86
CA GLY A 17 -12.38 24.46 -37.16
C GLY A 17 -12.52 23.00 -37.60
N ALA A 18 -13.63 22.30 -37.34
CA ALA A 18 -14.93 22.35 -38.04
C ALA A 18 -14.98 21.51 -39.33
N LYS A 19 -15.92 20.55 -39.40
CA LYS A 19 -17.00 20.49 -40.40
C LYS A 19 -17.96 19.32 -40.14
N ARG A 20 -19.25 19.65 -40.10
CA ARG A 20 -20.41 18.73 -40.03
C ARG A 20 -20.90 18.44 -41.44
N SER A 21 -21.58 17.31 -41.65
CA SER A 21 -22.48 17.10 -42.79
C SER A 21 -23.66 16.22 -42.37
N PRO A 22 -24.91 16.57 -42.73
CA PRO A 22 -26.11 15.77 -42.48
C PRO A 22 -26.62 15.12 -43.78
N ALA A 23 -27.27 13.96 -43.68
CA ALA A 23 -28.22 13.52 -44.70
C ALA A 23 -29.25 12.58 -44.07
N LEU A 24 -30.48 13.09 -44.05
CA LEU A 24 -31.73 12.52 -43.58
C LEU A 24 -32.35 11.70 -44.72
N LEU A 25 -32.80 10.47 -44.50
CA LEU A 25 -33.89 9.89 -45.30
C LEU A 25 -34.72 8.92 -44.46
N LEU A 26 -35.96 9.35 -44.17
CA LEU A 26 -37.09 8.58 -43.68
C LEU A 26 -37.71 7.78 -44.84
N ALA A 27 -38.12 6.54 -44.60
CA ALA A 27 -39.28 5.95 -45.26
C ALA A 27 -39.86 4.83 -44.39
N ALA A 28 -41.08 5.06 -43.89
CA ALA A 28 -41.95 4.09 -43.26
C ALA A 28 -42.83 3.41 -44.33
N ALA A 29 -43.11 2.12 -44.18
CA ALA A 29 -44.27 1.48 -44.79
C ALA A 29 -44.76 0.34 -43.90
N LEU A 30 -45.99 0.52 -43.41
CA LEU A 30 -46.81 -0.36 -42.58
C LEU A 30 -47.78 -1.10 -43.52
N VAL A 31 -47.96 -2.43 -43.45
CA VAL A 31 -49.29 -3.10 -43.62
C VAL A 31 -49.24 -4.47 -42.91
N LEU A 32 -50.40 -4.78 -42.34
CA LEU A 32 -50.76 -5.70 -41.24
C LEU A 32 -51.10 -7.15 -41.63
N VAL A 33 -51.38 -7.90 -40.56
CA VAL A 33 -52.20 -9.13 -40.39
C VAL A 33 -51.37 -10.43 -40.41
N GLY A 34 -51.35 -11.28 -39.38
CA GLY A 34 -52.05 -11.35 -38.10
C GLY A 34 -51.67 -12.68 -37.42
N GLY A 35 -52.02 -12.87 -36.15
CA GLY A 35 -51.97 -14.19 -35.52
C GLY A 35 -51.40 -14.21 -34.11
N VAL A 36 -52.29 -14.42 -33.14
CA VAL A 36 -52.09 -14.44 -31.70
C VAL A 36 -51.31 -15.67 -31.23
N ALA A 37 -50.37 -15.49 -30.30
CA ALA A 37 -50.15 -16.45 -29.21
C ALA A 37 -49.41 -15.73 -28.07
N ALA A 38 -50.17 -15.39 -27.03
CA ALA A 38 -49.64 -14.93 -25.76
C ALA A 38 -48.77 -16.03 -25.13
N VAL A 39 -47.50 -15.73 -24.86
CA VAL A 39 -46.68 -16.53 -23.94
C VAL A 39 -46.30 -15.61 -22.80
N ALA A 40 -46.99 -15.78 -21.68
CA ALA A 40 -46.72 -15.09 -20.44
C ALA A 40 -45.31 -15.49 -19.95
N PHE A 41 -44.33 -14.59 -20.10
CA PHE A 41 -43.07 -14.71 -19.38
C PHE A 41 -43.23 -14.01 -18.03
N ALA A 42 -43.52 -14.82 -17.02
CA ALA A 42 -43.39 -14.44 -15.62
C ALA A 42 -41.95 -13.98 -15.35
N ALA A 43 -41.80 -12.79 -14.76
CA ALA A 43 -40.54 -12.33 -14.22
C ALA A 43 -40.16 -13.20 -13.01
N ALA A 44 -39.11 -14.00 -13.14
CA ALA A 44 -38.40 -14.56 -12.00
C ALA A 44 -37.29 -13.58 -11.57
N PRO A 45 -37.07 -13.33 -10.27
CA PRO A 45 -35.85 -12.65 -9.86
C PRO A 45 -34.66 -13.58 -10.14
N ALA A 46 -33.68 -13.07 -10.87
CA ALA A 46 -32.41 -13.76 -11.06
C ALA A 46 -31.81 -14.05 -9.68
N ARG A 47 -31.70 -15.34 -9.34
CA ARG A 47 -30.90 -15.81 -8.22
C ARG A 47 -29.43 -15.69 -8.65
N PRO A 48 -28.53 -15.06 -7.87
CA PRO A 48 -27.11 -15.21 -8.14
C PRO A 48 -26.73 -16.65 -7.80
N SER A 49 -26.49 -17.44 -8.85
CA SER A 49 -25.94 -18.79 -8.76
C SER A 49 -24.42 -18.70 -8.93
N GLY A 50 -23.67 -19.07 -7.88
CA GLY A 50 -22.19 -19.03 -7.84
C GLY A 50 -21.68 -17.59 -7.73
N ASP A 51 -20.84 -17.19 -6.79
CA ASP A 51 -19.57 -17.82 -6.48
C ASP A 51 -19.15 -17.52 -5.03
N VAL A 52 -19.81 -18.15 -4.06
CA VAL A 52 -19.26 -18.18 -2.70
C VAL A 52 -17.88 -18.83 -2.70
N ALA A 53 -17.62 -19.78 -3.60
CA ALA A 53 -16.31 -20.41 -3.77
C ALA A 53 -15.24 -19.44 -4.30
N ALA A 54 -15.54 -18.60 -5.32
CA ALA A 54 -14.58 -17.60 -5.80
C ALA A 54 -14.39 -16.48 -4.77
N THR A 55 -15.43 -16.11 -4.01
CA THR A 55 -15.33 -15.15 -2.92
C THR A 55 -14.50 -15.68 -1.74
N ILE A 56 -14.65 -16.96 -1.39
CA ILE A 56 -13.85 -17.64 -0.36
C ILE A 56 -12.40 -17.82 -0.84
N ALA A 57 -12.17 -18.13 -2.12
CA ALA A 57 -10.83 -18.26 -2.70
C ALA A 57 -10.08 -16.91 -2.77
N VAL A 58 -10.75 -15.82 -3.13
CA VAL A 58 -10.16 -14.47 -3.10
C VAL A 58 -9.88 -14.04 -1.65
N ALA A 59 -10.78 -14.32 -0.71
CA ALA A 59 -10.58 -14.05 0.72
C ALA A 59 -9.51 -14.94 1.37
N ALA A 60 -9.23 -16.13 0.83
CA ALA A 60 -8.14 -17.01 1.24
C ALA A 60 -6.80 -16.59 0.61
N GLN A 61 -6.81 -16.13 -0.65
CA GLN A 61 -5.64 -15.58 -1.34
C GLN A 61 -5.14 -14.27 -0.70
N GLN A 62 -6.04 -13.49 -0.10
CA GLN A 62 -5.72 -12.29 0.68
C GLN A 62 -5.19 -12.58 2.10
N ARG A 63 -5.20 -13.84 2.55
CA ARG A 63 -4.69 -14.27 3.87
C ARG A 63 -3.23 -14.74 3.85
N SER A 64 -2.64 -15.01 2.70
CA SER A 64 -1.38 -15.77 2.64
C SER A 64 -0.10 -14.94 2.49
N ALA A 65 -0.18 -13.62 2.38
CA ALA A 65 0.98 -12.72 2.50
C ALA A 65 0.55 -11.44 3.23
N ALA A 66 1.45 -10.84 4.00
CA ALA A 66 1.15 -9.58 4.66
C ALA A 66 0.77 -8.52 3.62
N GLN A 67 -0.26 -7.73 3.90
CA GLN A 67 -0.72 -6.70 2.98
C GLN A 67 0.24 -5.51 3.04
N ARG A 68 0.98 -5.26 1.97
CA ARG A 68 1.81 -4.05 1.87
C ARG A 68 0.91 -2.81 1.76
N ILE A 69 1.19 -1.79 2.56
CA ILE A 69 0.50 -0.50 2.53
C ILE A 69 1.50 0.63 2.26
N SER A 70 1.03 1.70 1.64
CA SER A 70 1.86 2.92 1.46
C SER A 70 1.59 3.98 2.54
N GLN A 71 0.39 3.95 3.13
CA GLN A 71 -0.05 4.85 4.19
C GLN A 71 -0.97 4.12 5.18
N LEU A 72 -1.00 4.58 6.44
CA LEU A 72 -1.80 3.95 7.50
C LEU A 72 -3.31 3.97 7.22
N GLY A 73 -3.80 4.93 6.42
CA GLY A 73 -5.22 5.04 6.04
C GLY A 73 -5.73 3.90 5.16
N GLU A 74 -4.85 3.06 4.61
CA GLU A 74 -5.23 1.85 3.87
C GLU A 74 -5.66 0.69 4.78
N MET A 75 -5.38 0.77 6.09
CA MET A 75 -5.81 -0.20 7.09
C MET A 75 -7.22 0.13 7.60
N PRO A 76 -8.01 -0.86 8.05
CA PRO A 76 -9.28 -0.58 8.72
C PRO A 76 -9.07 0.26 9.99
N ALA A 77 -10.13 0.91 10.46
CA ALA A 77 -10.12 1.63 11.74
C ALA A 77 -9.98 0.68 12.96
N GLY A 78 -9.69 1.24 14.13
CA GLY A 78 -9.52 0.50 15.39
C GLY A 78 -8.10 0.56 15.96
N LYS A 79 -7.88 -0.04 17.13
CA LYS A 79 -6.54 -0.17 17.73
C LYS A 79 -5.82 -1.39 17.14
N PRO A 80 -4.53 -1.33 16.78
CA PRO A 80 -3.75 -2.51 16.44
C PRO A 80 -3.66 -3.51 17.60
N GLU A 81 -3.50 -4.79 17.29
CA GLU A 81 -3.25 -5.84 18.28
C GLU A 81 -1.77 -5.94 18.64
N HIS A 82 -0.88 -5.77 17.65
CA HIS A 82 0.57 -5.89 17.82
C HIS A 82 1.32 -5.09 16.75
N VAL A 83 2.51 -4.59 17.08
CA VAL A 83 3.38 -3.85 16.16
C VAL A 83 4.79 -4.43 16.15
N GLN A 84 5.34 -4.68 14.96
CA GLN A 84 6.72 -5.13 14.77
C GLN A 84 7.53 -4.05 14.04
N VAL A 85 8.66 -3.64 14.60
CA VAL A 85 9.68 -2.87 13.87
C VAL A 85 10.71 -3.86 13.36
N VAL A 86 10.82 -4.04 12.05
CA VAL A 86 11.65 -5.09 11.45
C VAL A 86 12.72 -4.47 10.55
N TYR A 87 13.99 -4.71 10.89
CA TYR A 87 15.12 -4.36 10.06
C TYR A 87 15.79 -5.62 9.48
N PHE A 88 15.75 -5.72 8.16
CA PHE A 88 16.46 -6.73 7.39
C PHE A 88 17.84 -6.19 6.99
N TYR A 89 18.91 -6.98 7.15
CA TYR A 89 20.26 -6.66 6.69
C TYR A 89 20.86 -7.79 5.85
N ALA A 90 21.86 -7.49 5.01
CA ALA A 90 22.67 -8.49 4.30
C ALA A 90 23.90 -8.94 5.12
N ASN A 91 24.55 -10.05 4.73
CA ASN A 91 25.82 -10.50 5.31
C ASN A 91 26.89 -9.39 5.27
N HIS A 92 27.00 -8.72 4.12
CA HIS A 92 27.91 -7.60 3.93
C HIS A 92 27.22 -6.28 4.22
N ARG A 93 27.66 -5.57 5.27
CA ARG A 93 27.05 -4.32 5.71
C ARG A 93 27.96 -3.12 5.45
N CYS A 94 27.50 -2.20 4.61
CA CYS A 94 28.13 -0.89 4.44
C CYS A 94 27.90 0.01 5.67
N TRP A 95 28.47 1.20 5.67
CA TRP A 95 28.32 2.15 6.77
C TRP A 95 26.86 2.53 7.04
N SER A 96 26.09 2.88 5.99
CA SER A 96 24.68 3.27 6.14
C SER A 96 23.80 2.15 6.68
N CYS A 97 24.05 0.89 6.30
CA CYS A 97 23.36 -0.28 6.88
C CYS A 97 23.58 -0.39 8.40
N ARG A 98 24.81 -0.11 8.86
CA ARG A 98 25.15 -0.13 10.30
C ARG A 98 24.55 1.07 11.03
N SER A 99 24.56 2.25 10.41
CA SER A 99 23.92 3.45 10.95
C SER A 99 22.41 3.25 11.11
N LEU A 100 21.74 2.70 10.09
CA LEU A 100 20.31 2.41 10.13
C LEU A 100 19.95 1.46 11.28
N GLU A 101 20.72 0.38 11.47
CA GLU A 101 20.52 -0.54 12.59
C GLU A 101 20.69 0.15 13.95
N ARG A 102 21.81 0.87 14.12
CA ARG A 102 22.12 1.58 15.37
C ARG A 102 21.02 2.56 15.73
N LEU A 103 20.58 3.37 14.76
CA LEU A 103 19.54 4.37 14.97
C LEU A 103 18.19 3.73 15.26
N THR A 104 17.82 2.66 14.52
CA THR A 104 16.59 1.91 14.78
C THR A 104 16.57 1.36 16.20
N ARG A 105 17.64 0.66 16.62
CA ARG A 105 17.78 0.14 17.99
C ARG A 105 17.70 1.26 19.03
N LYS A 106 18.39 2.38 18.79
CA LYS A 106 18.38 3.54 19.69
C LYS A 106 16.97 4.10 19.87
N THR A 107 16.25 4.36 18.79
CA THR A 107 14.89 4.91 18.84
C THR A 107 13.96 3.97 19.59
N VAL A 108 13.95 2.68 19.22
CA VAL A 108 13.01 1.70 19.79
C VAL A 108 13.28 1.47 21.28
N SER A 109 14.53 1.28 21.68
CA SER A 109 14.90 1.08 23.09
C SER A 109 14.78 2.32 23.97
N THR A 110 14.76 3.53 23.38
CA THR A 110 14.65 4.78 24.15
C THR A 110 13.20 5.17 24.41
N TYR A 111 12.32 4.99 23.42
CA TYR A 111 10.96 5.55 23.46
C TYR A 111 9.85 4.51 23.61
N PHE A 112 10.13 3.22 23.38
CA PHE A 112 9.09 2.18 23.33
C PHE A 112 9.32 1.05 24.34
N THR A 113 10.11 1.29 25.40
CA THR A 113 10.43 0.30 26.43
C THR A 113 9.20 -0.34 27.06
N ASP A 114 8.17 0.46 27.41
CA ASP A 114 6.95 -0.07 28.00
C ASP A 114 6.13 -0.92 27.02
N ALA A 115 6.10 -0.53 25.74
CA ALA A 115 5.45 -1.30 24.69
C ALA A 115 6.19 -2.63 24.42
N ILE A 116 7.52 -2.64 24.53
CA ILE A 116 8.34 -3.86 24.43
C ILE A 116 8.10 -4.76 25.64
N ASN A 117 8.14 -4.20 26.85
CA ASN A 117 7.98 -4.97 28.08
C ASN A 117 6.58 -5.59 28.21
N SER A 118 5.56 -4.96 27.63
CA SER A 118 4.20 -5.49 27.56
C SER A 118 3.98 -6.50 26.43
N GLY A 119 4.95 -6.66 25.52
CA GLY A 119 4.81 -7.48 24.32
C GLY A 119 3.90 -6.88 23.25
N TYR A 120 3.49 -5.61 23.38
CA TYR A 120 2.70 -4.92 22.37
C TYR A 120 3.54 -4.49 21.15
N LEU A 121 4.83 -4.22 21.37
CA LEU A 121 5.79 -3.89 20.33
C LEU A 121 6.99 -4.83 20.37
N GLU A 122 7.46 -5.27 19.20
CA GLU A 122 8.66 -6.08 19.07
C GLU A 122 9.67 -5.43 18.10
N LEU A 123 10.95 -5.47 18.45
CA LEU A 123 12.04 -5.12 17.54
C LEU A 123 12.70 -6.38 17.00
N VAL A 124 12.60 -6.58 15.68
CA VAL A 124 13.23 -7.70 14.98
C VAL A 124 14.35 -7.18 14.08
N VAL A 125 15.56 -7.72 14.26
CA VAL A 125 16.72 -7.35 13.45
C VAL A 125 17.42 -8.61 12.97
N LEU A 126 17.40 -8.88 11.67
CA LEU A 126 17.84 -10.16 11.13
C LEU A 126 18.49 -10.06 9.75
N ASN A 127 19.23 -11.12 9.41
CA ASN A 127 19.88 -11.28 8.12
C ASN A 127 18.90 -11.86 7.10
N TYR A 128 18.56 -11.14 6.04
CA TYR A 128 17.62 -11.68 5.05
C TYR A 128 18.21 -12.79 4.17
N GLU A 129 19.54 -12.95 4.17
CA GLU A 129 20.23 -13.98 3.38
C GLU A 129 20.34 -15.33 4.12
N GLU A 130 19.99 -15.37 5.41
CA GLU A 130 20.00 -16.61 6.19
C GLU A 130 18.73 -17.43 5.96
N ALA A 131 18.88 -18.69 5.56
CA ALA A 131 17.76 -19.59 5.23
C ALA A 131 16.72 -19.72 6.36
N LYS A 132 17.15 -19.66 7.63
CA LYS A 132 16.25 -19.71 8.80
C LYS A 132 15.28 -18.53 8.87
N ASN A 133 15.59 -17.42 8.20
CA ASN A 133 14.77 -16.21 8.17
C ASN A 133 13.88 -16.13 6.92
N LYS A 134 13.88 -17.15 6.05
CA LYS A 134 13.14 -17.12 4.78
C LYS A 134 11.65 -16.82 4.96
N ALA A 135 11.01 -17.41 5.96
CA ALA A 135 9.58 -17.22 6.19
C ALA A 135 9.20 -15.74 6.44
N ILE A 136 9.94 -15.05 7.32
CA ILE A 136 9.69 -13.64 7.63
C ILE A 136 10.15 -12.71 6.48
N VAL A 137 11.20 -13.08 5.75
CA VAL A 137 11.62 -12.34 4.54
C VAL A 137 10.52 -12.39 3.47
N ASP A 138 9.94 -13.57 3.23
CA ASP A 138 8.83 -13.74 2.28
C ASP A 138 7.56 -13.01 2.77
N GLU A 139 7.23 -13.12 4.07
CA GLU A 139 6.07 -12.45 4.69
C GLU A 139 6.12 -10.93 4.49
N TYR A 140 7.29 -10.32 4.70
CA TYR A 140 7.49 -8.88 4.52
C TYR A 140 7.77 -8.50 3.06
N GLY A 141 8.00 -9.48 2.18
CA GLY A 141 8.49 -9.28 0.82
C GLY A 141 9.72 -8.40 0.78
N ALA A 142 10.66 -8.63 1.71
CA ALA A 142 11.88 -7.84 1.83
C ALA A 142 12.87 -8.22 0.73
N TRP A 143 13.23 -7.26 -0.13
CA TRP A 143 14.42 -7.36 -0.95
C TRP A 143 15.47 -6.43 -0.32
N GLY A 144 16.65 -6.94 0.00
CA GLY A 144 17.75 -6.11 0.48
C GLY A 144 17.61 -5.57 1.91
N SER A 145 18.61 -4.77 2.31
CA SER A 145 18.64 -4.17 3.64
C SER A 145 17.55 -3.09 3.76
N SER A 146 16.53 -3.29 4.59
CA SER A 146 15.30 -2.48 4.58
C SER A 146 14.60 -2.45 5.94
N LEU A 147 13.94 -1.34 6.25
CA LEU A 147 13.21 -1.11 7.50
C LEU A 147 11.70 -1.07 7.24
N TYR A 148 10.96 -1.84 8.04
CA TYR A 148 9.51 -1.95 7.96
C TYR A 148 8.86 -1.78 9.33
N ILE A 149 7.59 -1.37 9.31
CA ILE A 149 6.67 -1.47 10.43
C ILE A 149 5.59 -2.48 10.04
N GLY A 150 5.55 -3.63 10.72
CA GLY A 150 4.48 -4.61 10.65
C GLY A 150 3.40 -4.26 11.67
N ILE A 151 2.13 -4.37 11.26
CA ILE A 151 0.98 -3.98 12.08
C ILE A 151 -0.05 -5.10 11.99
N GLU A 152 -0.35 -5.73 13.11
CA GLU A 152 -1.44 -6.71 13.20
C GLU A 152 -2.71 -5.98 13.60
N LYS A 153 -3.73 -6.07 12.74
CA LYS A 153 -5.02 -5.39 12.94
C LYS A 153 -6.16 -6.18 12.31
N GLY A 154 -7.16 -6.55 13.11
CA GLY A 154 -8.34 -7.27 12.64
C GLY A 154 -8.00 -8.64 12.04
N GLY A 155 -7.01 -9.34 12.61
CA GLY A 155 -6.59 -10.67 12.15
C GLY A 155 -5.83 -10.66 10.81
N ARG A 156 -5.30 -9.51 10.40
CA ARG A 156 -4.46 -9.35 9.20
C ARG A 156 -3.17 -8.62 9.57
N LYS A 157 -2.06 -8.97 8.93
CA LYS A 157 -0.81 -8.21 9.01
C LYS A 157 -0.72 -7.23 7.85
N TYR A 158 -0.40 -5.98 8.17
CA TYR A 158 -0.06 -4.93 7.23
C TYR A 158 1.43 -4.60 7.35
N VAL A 159 2.09 -4.39 6.22
CA VAL A 159 3.53 -4.06 6.17
C VAL A 159 3.70 -2.69 5.56
N TRP A 160 4.24 -1.77 6.36
CA TRP A 160 4.52 -0.40 5.94
C TRP A 160 6.03 -0.18 5.82
N PRO A 161 6.58 -0.04 4.60
CA PRO A 161 7.99 0.27 4.41
C PRO A 161 8.33 1.69 4.84
N MET A 162 9.47 1.86 5.49
CA MET A 162 10.09 3.17 5.70
C MET A 162 11.09 3.43 4.58
N SER A 163 10.60 3.61 3.36
CA SER A 163 11.44 3.75 2.15
C SER A 163 12.38 4.96 2.18
N ASP A 164 12.10 5.95 3.03
CA ASP A 164 12.89 7.15 3.28
C ASP A 164 13.97 6.96 4.36
N ALA A 165 14.02 5.83 5.06
CA ALA A 165 14.91 5.62 6.20
C ALA A 165 16.40 5.91 5.88
N TYR A 166 16.87 5.48 4.71
CA TYR A 166 18.26 5.70 4.29
C TYR A 166 18.59 7.15 3.96
N LEU A 167 17.60 7.98 3.64
CA LEU A 167 17.82 9.42 3.43
C LEU A 167 18.10 10.16 4.74
N LEU A 168 17.77 9.53 5.88
CA LEU A 168 17.82 10.14 7.20
C LEU A 168 18.97 9.63 8.06
N VAL A 169 19.74 8.62 7.62
CA VAL A 169 20.77 7.98 8.48
C VAL A 169 21.93 8.91 8.89
N ASP A 170 22.10 10.00 8.15
CA ASP A 170 23.12 11.04 8.41
C ASP A 170 22.61 12.15 9.35
N ASP A 171 21.29 12.25 9.51
CA ASP A 171 20.61 13.19 10.42
C ASP A 171 19.92 12.39 11.54
N GLU A 172 20.70 12.07 12.57
CA GLU A 172 20.23 11.28 13.70
C GLU A 172 18.98 11.87 14.40
N PRO A 173 18.92 13.17 14.71
CA PRO A 173 17.70 13.78 15.26
C PRO A 173 16.47 13.58 14.36
N GLN A 174 16.60 13.82 13.05
CA GLN A 174 15.49 13.67 12.11
C GLN A 174 15.07 12.20 11.95
N PHE A 175 16.03 11.27 11.89
CA PHE A 175 15.75 9.84 11.86
C PHE A 175 14.94 9.41 13.08
N ILE A 176 15.40 9.78 14.29
CA ILE A 176 14.75 9.41 15.55
C ILE A 176 13.33 9.97 15.58
N ALA A 177 13.15 11.25 15.25
CA ALA A 177 11.84 11.89 15.25
C ALA A 177 10.89 11.22 14.26
N THR A 178 11.37 10.90 13.06
CA THR A 178 10.57 10.29 11.99
C THR A 178 10.17 8.86 12.34
N LEU A 179 11.11 8.01 12.76
CA LEU A 179 10.82 6.63 13.12
C LEU A 179 9.88 6.57 14.34
N ARG A 180 10.12 7.41 15.36
CA ARG A 180 9.24 7.50 16.52
C ARG A 180 7.82 7.87 16.12
N ALA A 181 7.64 8.94 15.35
CA ALA A 181 6.31 9.38 14.92
C ALA A 181 5.57 8.32 14.10
N ARG A 182 6.28 7.59 13.23
CA ARG A 182 5.70 6.49 12.44
C ARG A 182 5.27 5.33 13.33
N ILE A 183 6.07 4.94 14.32
CA ILE A 183 5.70 3.89 15.28
C ILE A 183 4.52 4.34 16.14
N ASP A 184 4.54 5.56 16.67
CA ASP A 184 3.44 6.11 17.49
C ASP A 184 2.11 6.09 16.72
N ALA A 185 2.13 6.51 15.44
CA ALA A 185 0.97 6.49 14.58
C ALA A 185 0.52 5.06 14.24
N ALA A 186 1.46 4.16 13.93
CA ALA A 186 1.17 2.77 13.63
C ALA A 186 0.60 2.01 14.84
N ALA A 187 1.10 2.30 16.03
CA ALA A 187 0.73 1.68 17.30
C ALA A 187 -0.49 2.33 17.96
N GLY A 188 -1.01 3.43 17.42
CA GLY A 188 -2.12 4.17 18.03
C GLY A 188 -1.78 4.70 19.43
N LEU A 189 -0.51 5.08 19.65
CA LEU A 189 -0.02 5.63 20.92
C LEU A 189 -0.14 7.15 21.00
N GLN A 190 -0.55 7.80 19.92
CA GLN A 190 -0.92 9.21 19.93
C GLN A 190 -2.34 9.33 20.49
N SER A 191 -2.45 9.89 21.70
CA SER A 191 -3.73 10.26 22.34
C SER A 191 -4.07 11.71 22.03
#